data_AF-A0A8T5DWT3-F1
#
_entry.id   AF-A0A8T5DWT3-F1
#
_cell.length_a   1.000
_cell.length_b   1.000
_cell.length_c   1.000
_cell.angle_alpha   90.00
_cell.angle_beta   90.00
_cell.angle_gamma   90.00
#
_symmetry.space_group_name_H-M   'P 1'
#
loop_
_entity.id
_entity.type
_entity.pdbx_description
1 polymer ?
#
loop_
_entity_poly.entity_id
_entity_poly.type
_entity_poly.pdbx_seq_one_letter_code
_entity_poly.pdbx_strand_id
1 'polypeptide(L)'
;MNVSKELLDFQCVEFLRTIAYSSATSPFLLNGDRWPVQFGTNCCEEAKVLRHILTQFEFSQVYYLDDQLTKRHRSLLCELDNKTYYINPYFMIPQAIELDQLDSIEVDTFPIVNDEYSIVTLTKDGAQLSVTKSWPGSDRKDKFQFDISQAHNNELEFEDYIQRVFHEEQRTLSIRVLDVYTNATDHIVFPIQTCDGMYIKTNEGQQIMPDSTEFAPTLANLSHKLRVTPKSVVSFMRRSSELYIDLHQKHRDIISNPEATAPRFGTFHC
;
A
#
# COMPACT_ATOMS: atom_id res chain seq x y z
N MET A 1 -16.81 25.19 -5.20
CA MET A 1 -16.34 25.44 -3.82
C MET A 1 -15.01 26.18 -3.95
N ASN A 2 -14.63 27.11 -3.07
CA ASN A 2 -13.28 27.71 -3.18
C ASN A 2 -12.27 26.70 -2.65
N VAL A 3 -11.51 26.08 -3.55
CA VAL A 3 -10.40 25.19 -3.22
C VAL A 3 -9.31 26.02 -2.55
N SER A 4 -8.78 25.55 -1.41
CA SER A 4 -7.73 26.25 -0.66
C SER A 4 -6.82 25.25 0.05
N LYS A 5 -5.67 25.72 0.53
CA LYS A 5 -4.74 24.89 1.31
C LYS A 5 -5.39 24.43 2.62
N GLU A 6 -6.18 25.28 3.27
CA GLU A 6 -6.89 24.94 4.51
C GLU A 6 -7.90 23.80 4.29
N LEU A 7 -8.61 23.82 3.15
CA LEU A 7 -9.49 22.72 2.78
C LEU A 7 -8.69 21.45 2.49
N LEU A 8 -7.53 21.55 1.83
CA LEU A 8 -6.65 20.41 1.53
C LEU A 8 -6.14 19.74 2.82
N ASP A 9 -5.62 20.54 3.75
CA ASP A 9 -5.16 20.09 5.06
C ASP A 9 -6.32 19.47 5.86
N PHE A 10 -7.51 20.09 5.83
CA PHE A 10 -8.71 19.56 6.48
C PHE A 10 -9.08 18.18 5.95
N GLN A 11 -9.07 17.97 4.63
CA GLN A 11 -9.34 16.64 4.05
C GLN A 11 -8.28 15.60 4.44
N CYS A 12 -7.00 16.00 4.55
CA CYS A 12 -5.95 15.11 5.03
C CYS A 12 -6.20 14.66 6.48
N VAL A 13 -6.55 15.59 7.37
CA VAL A 13 -6.86 15.26 8.78
C VAL A 13 -8.09 14.36 8.89
N GLU A 14 -9.17 14.69 8.19
CA GLU A 14 -10.41 13.88 8.23
C GLU A 14 -10.18 12.47 7.66
N PHE A 15 -9.34 12.34 6.62
CA PHE A 15 -8.91 11.05 6.12
C PHE A 15 -8.16 10.25 7.19
N LEU A 16 -7.19 10.86 7.88
CA LEU A 16 -6.40 10.18 8.91
C LEU A 16 -7.22 9.78 10.15
N ARG A 17 -8.28 10.53 10.48
CA ARG A 17 -9.20 10.20 11.57
C ARG A 17 -10.10 9.00 11.27
N THR A 18 -10.36 8.76 9.99
CA THR A 18 -11.30 7.72 9.54
C THR A 18 -10.60 6.41 9.18
N ILE A 19 -9.28 6.41 9.12
CA ILE A 19 -8.49 5.26 8.70
C ILE A 19 -7.75 4.60 9.86
N ALA A 20 -7.80 3.27 9.89
CA ALA A 20 -6.95 2.50 10.78
C ALA A 20 -5.61 2.24 10.08
N TYR A 21 -4.49 2.67 10.66
CA TYR A 21 -3.17 2.34 10.12
C TYR A 21 -2.93 0.82 10.19
N SER A 22 -2.43 0.21 9.10
CA SER A 22 -1.85 -1.13 9.12
C SER A 22 -0.59 -1.19 8.28
N SER A 23 0.51 -1.60 8.91
CA SER A 23 1.79 -1.86 8.23
C SER A 23 1.76 -3.09 7.32
N ALA A 24 0.65 -3.83 7.28
CA ALA A 24 0.55 -5.09 6.57
C ALA A 24 -0.18 -4.91 5.24
N THR A 25 0.59 -5.05 4.16
CA THR A 25 0.11 -5.14 2.79
C THR A 25 -0.96 -6.20 2.65
N SER A 26 -2.21 -5.77 2.50
CA SER A 26 -3.27 -6.62 1.97
C SER A 26 -3.52 -6.23 0.53
N PRO A 27 -3.02 -7.01 -0.44
CA PRO A 27 -3.31 -6.75 -1.84
C PRO A 27 -4.80 -7.00 -2.17
N PHE A 28 -5.60 -7.49 -1.21
CA PHE A 28 -7.00 -7.84 -1.40
C PHE A 28 -7.94 -6.66 -1.68
N LEU A 29 -7.60 -5.46 -1.20
CA LEU A 29 -8.43 -4.26 -1.38
C LEU A 29 -8.22 -3.56 -2.74
N LEU A 30 -7.24 -4.03 -3.50
CA LEU A 30 -6.70 -3.35 -4.68
C LEU A 30 -7.60 -3.37 -5.92
N ASN A 31 -8.77 -4.02 -5.86
CA ASN A 31 -9.78 -3.96 -6.93
C ASN A 31 -10.87 -2.90 -6.66
N GLY A 32 -10.59 -1.91 -5.81
CA GLY A 32 -11.02 -0.52 -6.03
C GLY A 32 -12.47 -0.13 -5.74
N ASP A 33 -13.38 -1.04 -5.37
CA ASP A 33 -14.80 -0.65 -5.28
C ASP A 33 -15.34 -0.41 -3.86
N ARG A 34 -14.65 -0.84 -2.78
CA ARG A 34 -15.24 -0.80 -1.43
C ARG A 34 -14.23 -0.54 -0.31
N TRP A 35 -14.42 0.59 0.37
CA TRP A 35 -13.73 0.92 1.62
C TRP A 35 -14.09 -0.10 2.72
N PRO A 36 -13.09 -0.77 3.34
CA PRO A 36 -13.35 -1.65 4.46
C PRO A 36 -13.66 -0.82 5.73
N VAL A 37 -14.60 -1.28 6.55
CA VAL A 37 -14.97 -0.57 7.80
C VAL A 37 -13.97 -0.85 8.92
N GLN A 38 -13.29 -1.99 8.84
CA GLN A 38 -12.51 -2.57 9.92
C GLN A 38 -11.24 -3.21 9.34
N PHE A 39 -10.46 -2.44 8.58
CA PHE A 39 -9.24 -2.97 7.98
C PHE A 39 -8.24 -1.84 7.81
N GLY A 40 -6.97 -2.11 8.10
CA GLY A 40 -5.93 -1.14 7.81
C GLY A 40 -5.37 -1.30 6.41
N THR A 41 -5.25 -0.18 5.72
CA THR A 41 -4.88 -0.07 4.30
C THR A 41 -3.37 0.01 4.12
N ASN A 42 -2.92 -0.12 2.87
CA ASN A 42 -1.53 0.14 2.50
C ASN A 42 -1.39 1.52 1.86
N CYS A 43 -0.15 2.00 1.71
CA CYS A 43 0.16 3.32 1.16
C CYS A 43 -0.46 3.61 -0.22
N CYS A 44 -0.57 2.61 -1.09
CA CYS A 44 -1.17 2.79 -2.42
C CYS A 44 -2.69 2.98 -2.34
N GLU A 45 -3.38 2.19 -1.53
CA GLU A 45 -4.83 2.32 -1.32
C GLU A 45 -5.18 3.64 -0.64
N GLU A 46 -4.37 4.04 0.34
CA GLU A 46 -4.57 5.30 1.03
C GLU A 46 -4.43 6.49 0.08
N ALA A 47 -3.38 6.48 -0.74
CA ALA A 47 -3.18 7.49 -1.77
C ALA A 47 -4.33 7.49 -2.80
N LYS A 48 -4.79 6.32 -3.25
CA LYS A 48 -5.89 6.21 -4.21
C LYS A 48 -7.18 6.82 -3.66
N VAL A 49 -7.56 6.46 -2.44
CA VAL A 49 -8.82 6.94 -1.87
C VAL A 49 -8.73 8.41 -1.50
N LEU A 50 -7.63 8.86 -0.90
CA LEU A 50 -7.45 10.28 -0.62
C LEU A 50 -7.51 11.10 -1.91
N ARG A 51 -6.86 10.65 -2.99
CA ARG A 51 -6.97 11.32 -4.30
C ARG A 51 -8.40 11.37 -4.82
N HIS A 52 -9.18 10.29 -4.66
CA HIS A 52 -10.59 10.28 -5.04
C HIS A 52 -11.41 11.31 -4.24
N ILE A 53 -11.21 11.37 -2.92
CA ILE A 53 -11.85 12.35 -2.04
C ILE A 53 -11.47 13.77 -2.49
N LEU A 54 -10.18 14.07 -2.65
CA LEU A 54 -9.70 15.38 -3.09
C LEU A 54 -10.34 15.77 -4.44
N THR A 55 -10.47 14.83 -5.37
CA THR A 55 -11.13 15.08 -6.66
C THR A 55 -12.62 15.45 -6.48
N GLN A 56 -13.33 14.81 -5.54
CA GLN A 56 -14.72 15.17 -5.21
C GLN A 56 -14.85 16.58 -4.60
N PHE A 57 -13.80 17.08 -3.97
CA PHE A 57 -13.69 18.44 -3.44
C PHE A 57 -13.07 19.44 -4.45
N GLU A 58 -13.13 19.13 -5.75
CA GLU A 58 -12.68 19.99 -6.86
C GLU A 58 -11.15 20.21 -6.95
N PHE A 59 -10.34 19.46 -6.20
CA PHE A 59 -8.88 19.41 -6.41
C PHE A 59 -8.57 18.60 -7.69
N SER A 60 -8.47 19.30 -8.82
CA SER A 60 -8.34 18.67 -10.14
C SER A 60 -6.92 18.23 -10.52
N GLN A 61 -5.90 18.75 -9.84
CA GLN A 61 -4.49 18.49 -10.15
C GLN A 61 -3.83 17.69 -9.02
N VAL A 62 -4.29 16.45 -8.83
CA VAL A 62 -3.74 15.51 -7.86
C VAL A 62 -3.13 14.32 -8.60
N TYR A 63 -1.85 14.07 -8.37
CA TYR A 63 -1.02 13.07 -9.05
C TYR A 63 -0.47 12.06 -8.04
N TYR A 64 -0.21 10.84 -8.50
CA TYR A 64 0.55 9.85 -7.76
C TYR A 64 2.05 10.12 -7.88
N LEU A 65 2.77 9.77 -6.82
CA LEU A 65 4.22 9.81 -6.76
C LEU A 65 4.72 8.49 -6.15
N ASP A 66 5.43 7.71 -6.93
CA ASP A 66 5.96 6.40 -6.53
C ASP A 66 7.40 6.53 -6.01
N ASP A 67 7.73 5.78 -4.95
CA ASP A 67 9.09 5.70 -4.40
C ASP A 67 10.07 5.11 -5.44
N GLN A 68 11.23 5.75 -5.60
CA GLN A 68 12.27 5.33 -6.53
C GLN A 68 13.10 4.15 -6.02
N LEU A 69 13.20 3.97 -4.70
CA LEU A 69 14.07 2.94 -4.12
C LEU A 69 13.48 1.54 -4.31
N THR A 70 12.22 1.36 -3.93
CA THR A 70 11.56 0.06 -3.91
C THR A 70 10.33 0.00 -4.81
N LYS A 71 9.77 1.15 -5.22
CA LYS A 71 8.48 1.26 -5.94
C LYS A 71 7.29 0.65 -5.19
N ARG A 72 7.46 0.35 -3.91
CA ARG A 72 6.43 -0.24 -3.04
C ARG A 72 5.63 0.80 -2.27
N HIS A 73 6.09 2.04 -2.27
CA HIS A 73 5.43 3.14 -1.57
C HIS A 73 4.89 4.16 -2.56
N ARG A 74 3.72 4.70 -2.24
CA ARG A 74 3.03 5.72 -3.04
C ARG A 74 2.57 6.86 -2.14
N SER A 75 2.78 8.07 -2.63
CA SER A 75 2.26 9.32 -2.07
C SER A 75 1.51 10.11 -3.14
N LEU A 76 1.06 11.31 -2.79
CA LEU A 76 0.37 12.22 -3.68
C LEU A 76 1.12 13.54 -3.82
N LEU A 77 0.98 14.14 -5.00
CA LEU A 77 1.31 15.54 -5.27
C LEU A 77 0.01 16.25 -5.63
N CYS A 78 -0.18 17.46 -5.10
CA CYS A 78 -1.31 18.32 -5.42
C CYS A 78 -0.78 19.68 -5.89
N GLU A 79 -1.21 20.13 -7.06
CA GLU A 79 -0.95 21.49 -7.52
C GLU A 79 -2.13 22.38 -7.13
N LEU A 80 -1.85 23.48 -6.44
CA LEU A 80 -2.86 24.46 -6.01
C LEU A 80 -2.24 25.87 -6.01
N ASP A 81 -2.89 26.83 -6.65
CA ASP A 81 -2.45 28.23 -6.71
C ASP A 81 -0.99 28.42 -7.18
N ASN A 82 -0.56 27.62 -8.18
CA ASN A 82 0.81 27.55 -8.70
C ASN A 82 1.87 27.08 -7.69
N LYS A 83 1.45 26.35 -6.66
CA LYS A 83 2.34 25.71 -5.68
C LYS A 83 2.16 24.21 -5.71
N THR A 84 3.27 23.49 -5.58
CA THR A 84 3.26 22.03 -5.45
C THR A 84 3.22 21.62 -3.99
N TYR A 85 2.28 20.75 -3.62
CA TYR A 85 2.15 20.20 -2.28
C TYR A 85 2.35 18.68 -2.26
N TYR A 86 3.15 18.21 -1.32
CA TYR A 86 3.31 16.79 -1.00
C TYR A 86 2.30 16.35 0.05
N ILE A 87 1.66 15.22 -0.20
CA ILE A 87 0.69 14.61 0.71
C ILE A 87 1.04 13.13 0.83
N ASN A 88 1.15 12.62 2.06
CA ASN A 88 1.42 11.21 2.30
C ASN A 88 0.58 10.67 3.47
N PRO A 89 -0.58 10.05 3.16
CA PRO A 89 -1.46 9.53 4.20
C PRO A 89 -0.84 8.39 5.01
N TYR A 90 0.02 7.57 4.42
CA TYR A 90 0.65 6.43 5.10
C TYR A 90 1.71 6.84 6.12
N PHE A 91 2.40 7.96 5.87
CA PHE A 91 3.23 8.57 6.91
C PHE A 91 2.41 9.32 7.94
N MET A 92 1.08 9.38 7.80
CA MET A 92 0.16 10.05 8.69
C MET A 92 0.53 11.52 8.87
N ILE A 93 1.03 12.17 7.82
CA ILE A 93 1.31 13.61 7.82
C ILE A 93 -0.04 14.34 7.78
N PRO A 94 -0.41 15.11 8.81
CA PRO A 94 -1.76 15.69 8.91
C PRO A 94 -2.01 16.87 7.97
N GLN A 95 -1.01 17.30 7.21
CA GLN A 95 -1.04 18.51 6.41
C GLN A 95 -0.31 18.32 5.08
N ALA A 96 -0.72 19.08 4.07
CA ALA A 96 -0.03 19.16 2.80
C ALA A 96 1.22 20.04 2.95
N ILE A 97 2.37 19.53 2.49
CA ILE A 97 3.67 20.19 2.62
C ILE A 97 4.02 20.90 1.31
N GLU A 98 4.13 22.22 1.33
CA GLU A 98 4.57 23.01 0.17
C GLU A 98 6.02 22.66 -0.20
N LEU A 99 6.28 22.35 -1.46
CA LEU A 99 7.59 21.87 -1.93
C LEU A 99 8.45 22.94 -2.58
N ASP A 100 7.87 24.01 -3.11
CA ASP A 100 8.55 24.97 -3.98
C ASP A 100 9.80 25.59 -3.33
N GLN A 101 9.71 25.89 -2.03
CA GLN A 101 10.77 26.50 -1.22
C GLN A 101 11.28 25.57 -0.11
N LEU A 102 10.97 24.27 -0.20
CA LEU A 102 11.39 23.32 0.81
C LEU A 102 12.88 22.99 0.65
N ASP A 103 13.67 23.27 1.68
CA ASP A 103 15.00 22.67 1.85
C ASP A 103 14.89 21.44 2.78
N SER A 104 14.36 21.66 3.98
CA SER A 104 14.07 20.61 4.96
C SER A 104 12.95 21.02 5.91
N ILE A 105 12.16 20.03 6.37
CA ILE A 105 11.17 20.21 7.42
C ILE A 105 11.04 18.94 8.26
N GLU A 106 10.74 19.09 9.54
CA GLU A 106 10.28 18.01 10.41
C GLU A 106 8.81 18.22 10.74
N VAL A 107 8.04 17.13 10.70
CA VAL A 107 6.60 17.16 10.92
C VAL A 107 6.22 16.02 11.85
N ASP A 108 5.47 16.34 12.90
CA ASP A 108 4.84 15.34 13.76
C ASP A 108 3.69 14.68 13.00
N THR A 109 3.60 13.35 13.08
CA THR A 109 2.53 12.61 12.42
C THR A 109 1.22 12.69 13.21
N PHE A 110 0.13 12.11 12.71
CA PHE A 110 -1.01 11.74 13.54
C PHE A 110 -0.58 10.61 14.50
N PRO A 111 -1.11 10.53 15.74
CA PRO A 111 -0.64 9.54 16.71
C PRO A 111 -1.04 8.13 16.27
N ILE A 112 -0.14 7.17 16.46
CA ILE A 112 -0.31 5.80 15.97
C ILE A 112 -0.82 4.87 17.09
N VAL A 113 -0.29 5.03 18.31
CA VAL A 113 -0.67 4.28 19.51
C VAL A 113 -0.40 5.18 20.74
N ASN A 114 -1.30 5.22 21.73
CA ASN A 114 -1.09 5.87 23.04
C ASN A 114 -0.61 7.34 22.99
N ASP A 115 -1.14 8.15 22.08
CA ASP A 115 -0.72 9.56 21.88
C ASP A 115 0.77 9.74 21.50
N GLU A 116 1.45 8.68 21.07
CA GLU A 116 2.83 8.76 20.58
C GLU A 116 2.88 9.04 19.07
N TYR A 117 3.70 10.04 18.72
CA TYR A 117 3.87 10.55 17.37
C TYR A 117 5.15 9.99 16.75
N SER A 118 5.10 9.66 15.45
CA SER A 118 6.31 9.53 14.66
C SER A 118 6.79 10.92 14.24
N ILE A 119 8.08 11.05 13.94
CA ILE A 119 8.63 12.26 13.33
C ILE A 119 8.97 11.94 11.88
N VAL A 120 8.45 12.76 10.96
CA VAL A 120 8.78 12.66 9.53
C VAL A 120 9.66 13.83 9.14
N THR A 121 10.86 13.53 8.69
CA THR A 121 11.78 14.51 8.10
C THR A 121 11.66 14.44 6.59
N LEU A 122 11.39 15.58 5.95
CA LEU A 122 11.47 15.74 4.50
C LEU A 122 12.66 16.64 4.17
N THR A 123 13.36 16.31 3.09
CA THR A 123 14.40 17.15 2.50
C THR A 123 14.24 17.14 0.99
N LYS A 124 14.44 18.28 0.33
CA LYS A 124 14.32 18.39 -1.11
C LYS A 124 15.59 18.99 -1.72
N ASP A 125 16.06 18.38 -2.80
CA ASP A 125 17.18 18.85 -3.61
C ASP A 125 16.78 18.80 -5.09
N GLY A 126 16.53 19.97 -5.69
CA GLY A 126 15.96 20.06 -7.04
C GLY A 126 14.60 19.36 -7.13
N ALA A 127 14.48 18.34 -7.96
CA ALA A 127 13.26 17.52 -8.10
C ALA A 127 13.22 16.32 -7.14
N GLN A 128 14.31 16.03 -6.44
CA GLN A 128 14.43 14.88 -5.56
C GLN A 128 13.91 15.22 -4.17
N LEU A 129 12.96 14.43 -3.68
CA LEU A 129 12.38 14.52 -2.35
C LEU A 129 12.76 13.27 -1.55
N SER A 130 13.50 13.44 -0.47
CA SER A 130 13.79 12.35 0.48
C SER A 130 12.90 12.48 1.70
N VAL A 131 12.34 11.37 2.15
CA VAL A 131 11.46 11.32 3.31
C VAL A 131 11.93 10.23 4.26
N THR A 132 12.13 10.58 5.53
CA THR A 132 12.50 9.65 6.59
C THR A 132 11.45 9.66 7.69
N LYS A 133 10.87 8.51 8.02
CA LYS A 133 9.96 8.35 9.17
C LYS A 133 10.71 7.68 10.32
N SER A 134 10.78 8.37 11.46
CA SER A 134 11.32 7.84 12.72
C SER A 134 10.17 7.37 13.61
N TRP A 135 10.21 6.11 14.02
CA TRP A 135 9.15 5.50 14.85
C TRP A 135 9.34 5.81 16.34
N PRO A 136 8.27 6.11 17.09
CA PRO A 136 8.38 6.38 18.52
C PRO A 136 8.91 5.16 19.26
N GLY A 137 9.77 5.40 20.27
CA GLY A 137 10.34 4.36 21.13
C GLY A 137 11.24 3.34 20.42
N SER A 138 11.70 3.63 19.19
CA SER A 138 12.49 2.70 18.38
C SER A 138 13.58 3.41 17.58
N ASP A 139 14.71 2.72 17.35
CA ASP A 139 15.75 3.17 16.41
C ASP A 139 15.36 2.97 14.94
N ARG A 140 14.19 2.37 14.67
CA ARG A 140 13.71 2.10 13.31
C ARG A 140 13.47 3.42 12.56
N LYS A 141 14.11 3.53 11.39
CA LYS A 141 13.91 4.62 10.43
C LYS A 141 13.54 4.05 9.06
N ASP A 142 12.38 4.42 8.55
CA ASP A 142 11.97 4.06 7.20
C ASP A 142 12.34 5.21 6.26
N LYS A 143 13.00 4.91 5.13
CA LYS A 143 13.52 5.91 4.18
C LYS A 143 12.94 5.70 2.79
N PHE A 144 12.57 6.80 2.14
CA PHE A 144 11.94 6.82 0.82
C PHE A 144 12.49 7.97 0.01
N GLN A 145 12.51 7.80 -1.31
CA GLN A 145 12.99 8.81 -2.23
C GLN A 145 12.03 8.94 -3.40
N PHE A 146 11.68 10.17 -3.76
CA PHE A 146 10.75 10.47 -4.83
C PHE A 146 11.35 11.48 -5.80
N ASP A 147 10.98 11.38 -7.06
CA ASP A 147 11.26 12.41 -8.06
C ASP A 147 9.97 13.10 -8.46
N ILE A 148 9.80 14.34 -7.99
CA ILE A 148 8.59 15.15 -8.17
C ILE A 148 8.26 15.33 -9.67
N SER A 149 9.27 15.30 -10.55
CA SER A 149 9.08 15.41 -12.01
C SER A 149 8.44 14.17 -12.64
N GLN A 150 8.39 13.05 -11.93
CA GLN A 150 7.81 11.78 -12.37
C GLN A 150 6.38 11.56 -11.87
N ALA A 151 5.70 12.64 -11.43
CA ALA A 151 4.30 12.60 -11.05
C ALA A 151 3.42 12.03 -12.18
N HIS A 152 2.49 11.13 -11.86
CA HIS A 152 1.65 10.48 -12.86
C HIS A 152 0.21 10.28 -12.40
N ASN A 153 -0.69 10.04 -13.36
CA ASN A 153 -2.11 9.78 -13.08
C ASN A 153 -2.47 8.30 -13.08
N ASN A 154 -1.54 7.44 -13.50
CA ASN A 154 -1.80 6.01 -13.67
C ASN A 154 -2.02 5.35 -12.31
N GLU A 155 -3.16 4.67 -12.16
CA GLU A 155 -3.35 3.72 -11.06
C GLU A 155 -2.49 2.48 -11.30
N LEU A 156 -2.23 1.73 -10.24
CA LEU A 156 -1.61 0.41 -10.38
C LEU A 156 -2.70 -0.57 -10.78
N GLU A 157 -2.39 -1.40 -11.76
CA GLU A 157 -3.20 -2.56 -12.06
C GLU A 157 -2.91 -3.68 -11.06
N PHE A 158 -3.81 -4.65 -10.97
CA PHE A 158 -3.67 -5.81 -10.08
C PHE A 158 -2.28 -6.45 -10.18
N GLU A 159 -1.78 -6.66 -11.39
CA GLU A 159 -0.48 -7.26 -11.66
C GLU A 159 0.69 -6.44 -11.09
N ASP A 160 0.65 -5.11 -11.21
CA ASP A 160 1.69 -4.22 -10.70
C ASP A 160 1.81 -4.34 -9.18
N TYR A 161 0.67 -4.47 -8.51
CA TYR A 161 0.62 -4.64 -7.07
C TYR A 161 1.23 -5.96 -6.62
N ILE A 162 0.89 -7.08 -7.27
CA ILE A 162 1.47 -8.38 -6.93
C ILE A 162 2.98 -8.34 -7.13
N GLN A 163 3.47 -7.71 -8.21
CA GLN A 163 4.91 -7.54 -8.46
C GLN A 163 5.60 -6.67 -7.40
N ARG A 164 4.94 -5.60 -6.94
CA ARG A 164 5.52 -4.67 -5.96
C ARG A 164 5.45 -5.21 -4.54
N VAL A 165 4.35 -5.84 -4.15
CA VAL A 165 4.05 -6.17 -2.75
C VAL A 165 4.87 -7.36 -2.24
N PHE A 166 5.18 -8.34 -3.08
CA PHE A 166 5.77 -9.58 -2.60
C PHE A 166 7.31 -9.57 -2.62
N HIS A 167 7.87 -10.09 -1.54
CA HIS A 167 9.31 -10.33 -1.43
C HIS A 167 9.63 -11.72 -1.98
N GLU A 168 10.79 -11.90 -2.63
CA GLU A 168 11.21 -13.20 -3.22
C GLU A 168 11.24 -14.36 -2.20
N GLU A 169 11.49 -14.02 -0.94
CA GLU A 169 11.53 -14.99 0.16
C GLU A 169 10.16 -15.30 0.75
N GLN A 170 9.10 -14.61 0.33
CA GLN A 170 7.77 -14.77 0.89
C GLN A 170 7.26 -16.20 0.63
N ARG A 171 6.83 -16.87 1.71
CA ARG A 171 6.33 -18.26 1.68
C ARG A 171 4.81 -18.34 1.79
N THR A 172 4.17 -17.27 2.22
CA THR A 172 2.72 -17.18 2.45
C THR A 172 2.17 -15.84 1.97
N LEU A 173 1.02 -15.87 1.32
CA LEU A 173 0.17 -14.70 1.14
C LEU A 173 -0.79 -14.60 2.32
N SER A 174 -1.06 -13.42 2.85
CA SER A 174 -2.05 -13.28 3.91
C SER A 174 -2.83 -11.98 3.84
N ILE A 175 -4.13 -12.05 4.11
CA ILE A 175 -5.00 -10.90 4.36
C ILE A 175 -5.17 -10.76 5.87
N ARG A 176 -4.76 -9.64 6.46
CA ARG A 176 -4.86 -9.39 7.91
C ARG A 176 -6.12 -8.60 8.27
N VAL A 177 -7.15 -9.25 8.77
CA VAL A 177 -8.42 -8.61 9.15
C VAL A 177 -8.33 -8.08 10.59
N LEU A 178 -8.22 -6.76 10.73
CA LEU A 178 -8.18 -6.07 12.03
C LEU A 178 -9.58 -5.72 12.52
N ASP A 179 -10.00 -6.27 13.64
CA ASP A 179 -11.22 -5.85 14.32
C ASP A 179 -10.94 -4.62 15.19
N VAL A 180 -11.31 -3.43 14.72
CA VAL A 180 -11.06 -2.16 15.42
C VAL A 180 -11.81 -2.00 16.75
N TYR A 181 -12.84 -2.81 17.00
CA TYR A 181 -13.59 -2.75 18.26
C TYR A 181 -12.96 -3.62 19.34
N THR A 182 -12.37 -4.75 18.94
CA THR A 182 -11.74 -5.71 19.87
C THR A 182 -10.21 -5.65 19.84
N ASN A 183 -9.63 -4.90 18.90
CA ASN A 183 -8.21 -4.89 18.57
C ASN A 183 -7.63 -6.26 18.16
N ALA A 184 -8.48 -7.22 17.82
CA ALA A 184 -8.06 -8.56 17.39
C ALA A 184 -7.62 -8.55 15.92
N THR A 185 -6.56 -9.28 15.58
CA THR A 185 -6.11 -9.44 14.18
C THR A 185 -6.17 -10.90 13.76
N ASP A 186 -7.08 -11.22 12.84
CA ASP A 186 -7.15 -12.53 12.20
C ASP A 186 -6.50 -12.50 10.81
N HIS A 187 -6.05 -13.64 10.32
CA HIS A 187 -5.36 -13.74 9.03
C HIS A 187 -6.02 -14.80 8.16
N ILE A 188 -6.36 -14.44 6.92
CA ILE A 188 -6.67 -15.41 5.87
C ILE A 188 -5.36 -15.69 5.14
N VAL A 189 -4.81 -16.89 5.29
CA VAL A 189 -3.46 -17.25 4.83
C VAL A 189 -3.53 -18.23 3.68
N PHE A 190 -2.69 -18.03 2.67
CA PHE A 190 -2.51 -18.91 1.53
C PHE A 190 -1.03 -19.27 1.40
N PRO A 191 -0.64 -20.52 1.68
CA PRO A 191 0.71 -21.00 1.41
C PRO A 191 1.00 -20.96 -0.10
N ILE A 192 2.15 -20.40 -0.49
CA ILE A 192 2.50 -20.27 -1.91
C ILE A 192 3.11 -21.57 -2.46
N GLN A 193 3.82 -22.33 -1.61
CA GLN A 193 4.69 -23.44 -2.05
C GLN A 193 4.13 -24.82 -1.75
N THR A 194 3.27 -24.93 -0.76
CA THR A 194 2.61 -26.17 -0.39
C THR A 194 1.19 -26.05 -0.91
N CYS A 195 0.74 -26.98 -1.76
CA CYS A 195 -0.63 -27.00 -2.28
C CYS A 195 -1.70 -27.14 -1.17
N ASP A 196 -1.29 -27.18 0.09
CA ASP A 196 -2.11 -27.12 1.29
C ASP A 196 -2.93 -25.83 1.25
N GLY A 197 -4.23 -25.99 1.04
CA GLY A 197 -5.15 -24.90 0.78
C GLY A 197 -5.16 -23.81 1.85
N MET A 198 -5.83 -22.70 1.50
CA MET A 198 -6.04 -21.54 2.36
C MET A 198 -6.43 -21.90 3.80
N TYR A 199 -5.78 -21.36 4.82
CA TYR A 199 -6.19 -21.54 6.23
C TYR A 199 -6.45 -20.18 6.89
N ILE A 200 -7.13 -20.19 8.03
CA ILE A 200 -7.32 -18.99 8.85
C ILE A 200 -6.43 -19.10 10.08
N LYS A 201 -5.64 -18.07 10.38
CA LYS A 201 -4.91 -17.95 11.64
C LYS A 201 -5.60 -16.89 12.50
N THR A 202 -6.10 -17.29 13.67
CA THR A 202 -6.78 -16.36 14.57
C THR A 202 -5.79 -15.48 15.33
N ASN A 203 -6.29 -14.43 15.96
CA ASN A 203 -5.52 -13.56 16.85
C ASN A 203 -4.84 -14.33 18.01
N GLU A 204 -5.42 -15.43 18.50
CA GLU A 204 -4.84 -16.31 19.53
C GLU A 204 -3.77 -17.27 18.97
N GLY A 205 -3.52 -17.23 17.66
CA GLY A 205 -2.56 -18.09 16.98
C GLY A 205 -3.10 -19.46 16.57
N GLN A 206 -4.39 -19.74 16.77
CA GLN A 206 -5.04 -20.97 16.31
C GLN A 206 -5.08 -21.02 14.78
N GLN A 207 -4.78 -22.17 14.20
CA GLN A 207 -4.96 -22.43 12.78
C GLN A 207 -6.26 -23.20 12.52
N ILE A 208 -7.12 -22.66 11.67
CA ILE A 208 -8.36 -23.27 11.21
C ILE A 208 -8.18 -23.68 9.74
N MET A 209 -8.10 -24.98 9.52
CA MET A 209 -7.86 -25.59 8.20
C MET A 209 -9.15 -25.68 7.37
N PRO A 210 -9.09 -25.73 6.01
CA PRO A 210 -10.26 -25.81 5.12
C PRO A 210 -11.29 -26.90 5.43
N ASP A 211 -10.83 -28.01 5.98
CA ASP A 211 -11.61 -29.21 6.31
C ASP A 211 -12.29 -29.12 7.68
N SER A 212 -11.98 -28.11 8.48
CA SER A 212 -12.66 -27.82 9.74
C SER A 212 -14.09 -27.31 9.52
N THR A 213 -15.02 -27.74 10.36
CA THR A 213 -16.39 -27.20 10.42
C THR A 213 -16.43 -25.71 10.76
N GLU A 214 -15.37 -25.18 11.38
CA GLU A 214 -15.25 -23.78 11.77
C GLU A 214 -14.77 -22.88 10.61
N PHE A 215 -14.19 -23.47 9.56
CA PHE A 215 -13.55 -22.71 8.49
C PHE A 215 -14.53 -21.85 7.71
N ALA A 216 -15.59 -22.44 7.17
CA ALA A 216 -16.55 -21.72 6.34
C ALA A 216 -17.29 -20.60 7.12
N PRO A 217 -17.77 -20.81 8.36
CA PRO A 217 -18.33 -19.73 9.18
C PRO A 217 -17.32 -18.61 9.46
N THR A 218 -16.07 -18.96 9.80
CA THR A 218 -15.04 -17.95 10.10
C THR A 218 -14.67 -17.14 8.85
N LEU A 219 -14.49 -17.80 7.71
CA LEU A 219 -14.25 -17.13 6.43
C LEU A 219 -15.41 -16.20 6.05
N ALA A 220 -16.66 -16.62 6.28
CA ALA A 220 -17.83 -15.77 6.05
C ALA A 220 -17.83 -14.52 6.93
N ASN A 221 -17.52 -14.67 8.22
CA ASN A 221 -17.38 -13.54 9.14
C ASN A 221 -16.26 -12.58 8.71
N LEU A 222 -15.06 -13.09 8.42
CA LEU A 222 -13.93 -12.28 7.97
C LEU A 222 -14.22 -11.58 6.63
N SER A 223 -14.87 -12.28 5.69
CA SER A 223 -15.29 -11.70 4.41
C SER A 223 -16.33 -10.59 4.60
N HIS A 224 -17.24 -10.74 5.57
CA HIS A 224 -18.21 -9.72 5.93
C HIS A 224 -17.52 -8.45 6.49
N LYS A 225 -16.53 -8.61 7.38
CA LYS A 225 -15.71 -7.48 7.88
C LYS A 225 -15.00 -6.74 6.74
N LEU A 226 -14.59 -7.47 5.72
CA LEU A 226 -14.00 -6.96 4.48
C LEU A 226 -15.02 -6.43 3.45
N ARG A 227 -16.34 -6.53 3.70
CA ARG A 227 -17.43 -6.16 2.78
C ARG A 227 -17.39 -6.88 1.42
N VAL A 228 -16.92 -8.12 1.42
CA VAL A 228 -16.81 -8.99 0.23
C VAL A 228 -17.48 -10.35 0.47
N THR A 229 -17.55 -11.15 -0.59
CA THR A 229 -17.97 -12.56 -0.46
C THR A 229 -16.76 -13.47 -0.18
N PRO A 230 -16.95 -14.61 0.52
CA PRO A 230 -15.93 -15.64 0.65
C PRO A 230 -15.33 -16.10 -0.69
N LYS A 231 -16.18 -16.18 -1.72
CA LYS A 231 -15.73 -16.54 -3.08
C LYS A 231 -14.75 -15.53 -3.64
N SER A 232 -15.00 -14.24 -3.45
CA SER A 232 -14.09 -13.16 -3.88
C SER A 232 -12.74 -13.26 -3.18
N VAL A 233 -12.73 -13.54 -1.87
CA VAL A 233 -11.50 -13.78 -1.09
C VAL A 233 -10.69 -14.93 -1.66
N VAL A 234 -11.31 -16.09 -1.84
CA VAL A 234 -10.64 -17.29 -2.37
C VAL A 234 -10.10 -17.04 -3.78
N SER A 235 -10.91 -16.45 -4.67
CA SER A 235 -10.51 -16.16 -6.05
C SER A 235 -9.33 -15.20 -6.11
N PHE A 236 -9.33 -14.15 -5.27
CA PHE A 236 -8.22 -13.22 -5.17
C PHE A 236 -6.94 -13.91 -4.72
N MET A 237 -7.00 -14.68 -3.63
CA MET A 237 -5.81 -15.32 -3.05
C MET A 237 -5.21 -16.33 -4.02
N ARG A 238 -6.06 -17.06 -4.74
CA ARG A 238 -5.63 -17.99 -5.78
C ARG A 238 -4.94 -17.26 -6.93
N ARG A 239 -5.57 -16.24 -7.53
CA ARG A 239 -4.98 -15.47 -8.64
C ARG A 239 -3.66 -14.81 -8.24
N SER A 240 -3.59 -14.28 -7.02
CA SER A 240 -2.37 -13.66 -6.48
C SER A 240 -1.24 -14.68 -6.33
N SER A 241 -1.55 -15.90 -5.86
CA SER A 241 -0.58 -16.97 -5.73
C SER A 241 -0.09 -17.47 -7.08
N GLU A 242 -1.00 -17.66 -8.04
CA GLU A 242 -0.65 -18.08 -9.42
C GLU A 242 0.28 -17.04 -10.06
N LEU A 243 -0.06 -15.76 -9.99
CA LEU A 243 0.76 -14.69 -10.55
C LEU A 243 2.12 -14.59 -9.86
N TYR A 244 2.18 -14.73 -8.53
CA TYR A 244 3.43 -14.78 -7.79
C TYR A 244 4.32 -15.95 -8.25
N ILE A 245 3.75 -17.15 -8.35
CA ILE A 245 4.48 -18.34 -8.80
C ILE A 245 5.03 -18.12 -10.22
N ASP A 246 4.21 -17.63 -11.13
CA ASP A 246 4.60 -17.35 -12.52
C ASP A 246 5.75 -16.33 -12.60
N LEU A 247 5.68 -15.24 -11.82
CA LEU A 247 6.73 -14.24 -11.76
C LEU A 247 8.04 -14.82 -11.23
N HIS A 248 8.00 -15.57 -10.12
CA HIS A 248 9.22 -16.12 -9.53
C HIS A 248 9.80 -17.32 -10.27
N GLN A 249 8.97 -18.13 -10.94
CA GLN A 249 9.45 -19.18 -11.84
C GLN A 249 10.20 -18.56 -13.03
N LYS A 250 9.63 -17.53 -13.67
CA LYS A 250 10.31 -16.78 -14.75
C LYS A 250 11.64 -16.19 -14.30
N HIS A 251 11.73 -15.62 -13.10
CA HIS A 251 13.00 -15.11 -12.56
C HIS A 251 14.04 -16.22 -12.32
N ARG A 252 13.65 -17.40 -11.85
CA ARG A 252 14.57 -18.55 -11.70
C ARG A 252 15.06 -19.09 -13.04
N ASP A 253 14.21 -19.12 -14.05
CA ASP A 253 14.56 -19.60 -15.40
C ASP A 253 15.55 -18.64 -16.09
N ILE A 254 15.41 -17.32 -15.87
CA ILE A 254 16.35 -16.30 -16.37
C ILE A 254 17.73 -16.43 -15.70
N ILE A 255 17.77 -16.68 -14.39
CA ILE A 255 19.03 -16.81 -13.63
C ILE A 255 19.71 -18.15 -13.95
N SER A 256 18.94 -19.22 -14.18
CA SER A 256 19.49 -20.54 -14.50
C SER A 256 19.83 -20.73 -15.99
N ASN A 257 19.36 -19.85 -16.87
CA ASN A 257 19.66 -19.92 -18.30
C ASN A 257 19.72 -18.52 -18.97
N PRO A 258 20.75 -17.70 -18.65
CA PRO A 258 20.86 -16.31 -19.12
C PRO A 258 20.98 -16.17 -20.66
N GLU A 259 21.29 -17.25 -21.38
CA GLU A 259 21.36 -17.27 -22.84
C GLU A 259 20.00 -17.42 -23.54
N ALA A 260 18.93 -17.77 -22.81
CA ALA A 260 17.61 -18.03 -23.37
C ALA A 260 16.74 -16.77 -23.56
N THR A 261 17.11 -15.63 -22.96
CA THR A 261 16.30 -14.39 -22.98
C THR A 261 16.99 -13.17 -23.58
N ALA A 262 18.21 -13.31 -24.10
CA ALA A 262 18.77 -12.27 -24.97
C ALA A 262 17.92 -12.20 -26.25
N PRO A 263 17.32 -11.04 -26.60
CA PRO A 263 16.75 -10.88 -27.94
C PRO A 263 17.88 -11.18 -28.93
N ARG A 264 17.67 -12.18 -29.78
CA ARG A 264 18.54 -12.42 -30.94
C ARG A 264 18.40 -11.20 -31.83
N PHE A 265 19.20 -10.17 -31.58
CA PHE A 265 19.44 -9.13 -32.56
C PHE A 265 20.02 -9.86 -33.76
N GLY A 266 19.20 -9.95 -34.82
CA GLY A 266 19.61 -10.52 -36.09
C GLY A 266 20.91 -9.86 -36.50
N THR A 267 21.89 -10.69 -36.85
CA THR A 267 23.11 -10.28 -37.49
C THR A 267 22.76 -9.45 -38.72
N PHE A 268 23.00 -8.14 -38.66
CA PHE A 268 23.11 -7.33 -39.85
C PHE A 268 24.35 -7.81 -40.60
N HIS A 269 24.16 -8.52 -41.70
CA HIS A 269 25.22 -8.68 -42.69
C HIS A 269 25.40 -7.34 -43.40
N CYS A 270 26.64 -6.86 -43.41
CA CYS A 270 27.09 -5.73 -44.24
C CYS A 270 26.88 -6.00 -45.73
#